data_AF-A0A3S4HKU6-F1
#
_entry.id   AF-A0A3S4HKU6-F1
#
_cell.length_a   1.000
_cell.length_b   1.000
_cell.length_c   1.000
_cell.angle_alpha   90.00
_cell.angle_beta   90.00
_cell.angle_gamma   90.00
#
_symmetry.space_group_name_H-M   'P 1'
#
loop_
_entity.id
_entity.type
_entity.pdbx_description
1 polymer ?
#
loop_
_entity_poly.entity_id
_entity_poly.type
_entity_poly.pdbx_seq_one_letter_code
_entity_poly.pdbx_strand_id
1 'polypeptide(L)'
;MKAVDHTKDQSYFLYRLQQHQLAKAIFPLGDIRKTEVRRLAEEAGLPTAAKKDSTGICFIGERPFREFLQRYLPTSPGQMVTPDGKVVGEHIGLMYYTLGQRKG
;
A
#
# COMPACT_ATOMS: atom_id res chain seq x y z
N MET A 1 -14.80 11.19 8.11
CA MET A 1 -14.78 10.39 9.35
C MET A 1 -13.66 9.35 9.24
N LYS A 2 -13.06 8.96 10.36
CA LYS A 2 -12.07 7.86 10.43
C LYS A 2 -12.73 6.62 11.02
N ALA A 3 -12.20 5.44 10.70
CA ALA A 3 -12.63 4.17 11.29
C ALA A 3 -12.29 4.09 12.79
N VAL A 4 -13.06 3.28 13.53
CA VAL A 4 -12.82 3.01 14.96
C VAL A 4 -11.49 2.30 15.20
N ASP A 5 -11.06 1.46 14.24
CA ASP A 5 -9.73 0.85 14.26
C ASP A 5 -8.72 1.73 13.53
N HIS A 6 -8.02 2.59 14.29
CA HIS A 6 -7.02 3.50 13.72
C HIS A 6 -5.83 2.79 13.08
N THR A 7 -5.53 1.54 13.46
CA THR A 7 -4.42 0.77 12.87
C THR A 7 -4.78 0.19 11.50
N LYS A 8 -6.08 0.16 11.19
CA LYS A 8 -6.64 -0.35 9.94
C LYS A 8 -7.52 0.70 9.23
N ASP A 9 -7.41 1.97 9.61
CA ASP A 9 -8.12 3.06 8.96
C ASP A 9 -7.65 3.22 7.51
N GLN A 10 -8.62 3.26 6.58
CA GLN A 10 -8.36 3.40 5.15
C GLN A 10 -8.77 4.77 4.61
N SER A 11 -9.12 5.72 5.48
CA SER A 11 -9.62 7.04 5.07
C SER A 11 -8.59 7.81 4.23
N TYR A 12 -7.29 7.57 4.45
CA TYR A 12 -6.20 8.13 3.66
C TYR A 12 -6.36 7.86 2.16
N PHE A 13 -6.79 6.65 1.75
CA PHE A 13 -6.96 6.31 0.33
C PHE A 13 -8.26 6.87 -0.26
N LEU A 14 -9.21 7.28 0.58
CA LEU A 14 -10.52 7.79 0.19
C LEU A 14 -10.55 9.32 0.02
N TYR A 15 -9.42 10.01 0.19
CA TYR A 15 -9.37 11.48 0.24
C TYR A 15 -9.90 12.18 -1.03
N ARG A 16 -9.92 11.51 -2.18
CA ARG A 16 -10.43 12.06 -3.44
C ARG A 16 -11.94 11.89 -3.63
N LEU A 17 -12.62 11.14 -2.77
CA LEU A 17 -14.06 10.91 -2.89
C LEU A 17 -14.83 12.20 -2.62
N GLN A 18 -15.86 12.44 -3.43
CA GLN A 18 -16.77 13.56 -3.28
C GLN A 18 -18.06 13.14 -2.55
N GLN A 19 -18.79 14.11 -2.00
CA GLN A 19 -20.00 13.85 -1.21
C GLN A 19 -21.06 13.05 -1.97
N HIS A 20 -21.25 13.31 -3.27
CA HIS A 20 -22.22 12.58 -4.08
C HIS A 20 -21.85 11.08 -4.25
N GLN A 21 -20.57 10.73 -4.15
CA GLN A 21 -20.09 9.35 -4.16
C GLN A 21 -20.23 8.71 -2.78
N LEU A 22 -19.85 9.45 -1.73
CA LEU A 22 -19.97 9.02 -0.34
C LEU A 22 -21.42 8.75 0.06
N ALA A 23 -22.36 9.58 -0.41
CA ALA A 23 -23.78 9.43 -0.13
C ALA A 23 -24.38 8.11 -0.64
N LYS A 24 -23.71 7.44 -1.58
CA LYS A 24 -24.13 6.14 -2.15
C LYS A 24 -23.27 4.96 -1.65
N ALA A 25 -22.27 5.22 -0.82
CA ALA A 25 -21.35 4.21 -0.31
C ALA A 25 -21.74 3.78 1.11
N ILE A 26 -21.61 2.50 1.41
CA ILE A 26 -21.77 1.95 2.75
C ILE A 26 -20.45 1.34 3.18
N PHE A 27 -20.00 1.69 4.39
CA PHE A 27 -18.76 1.18 5.00
C PHE A 27 -19.10 0.29 6.20
N PRO A 28 -19.56 -0.96 5.98
CA PRO A 28 -20.09 -1.81 7.05
C PRO A 28 -19.05 -2.19 8.11
N LEU A 29 -17.76 -2.02 7.78
CA LEU A 29 -16.64 -2.32 8.67
C LEU A 29 -16.11 -1.09 9.42
N GLY A 30 -16.66 0.11 9.18
CA GLY A 30 -16.11 1.37 9.70
C GLY A 30 -16.11 1.46 11.24
N ASP A 31 -17.11 0.84 11.87
CA ASP A 31 -17.34 0.91 13.32
C ASP A 31 -16.90 -0.35 14.07
N ILE A 32 -16.23 -1.30 13.39
CA ILE A 32 -15.79 -2.56 13.98
C ILE A 32 -14.28 -2.75 13.83
N ARG A 33 -13.65 -3.31 14.87
CA ARG A 33 -12.21 -3.59 14.85
C ARG A 33 -11.91 -4.79 13.97
N LYS A 34 -10.71 -4.83 13.39
CA LYS A 34 -10.32 -5.94 12.51
C LYS A 34 -10.36 -7.32 13.19
N THR A 35 -10.07 -7.37 14.49
CA THR A 35 -10.19 -8.60 15.30
C THR A 35 -11.63 -9.12 15.34
N GLU A 36 -12.60 -8.21 15.46
CA GLU A 36 -14.02 -8.56 15.48
C GLU A 36 -14.51 -9.01 14.11
N VAL A 37 -14.05 -8.36 13.04
CA VAL A 37 -14.33 -8.81 11.66
C VAL A 37 -13.87 -10.26 11.45
N ARG A 38 -12.69 -10.64 11.98
CA ARG A 38 -12.18 -12.02 11.89
C ARG A 38 -13.04 -13.00 12.70
N ARG A 39 -13.38 -12.66 13.94
CA ARG A 39 -14.27 -13.48 14.79
C ARG A 39 -15.61 -13.76 14.09
N LEU A 40 -16.27 -12.72 13.56
CA LEU A 40 -17.54 -12.85 12.84
C LEU A 40 -17.40 -13.72 11.58
N ALA A 41 -16.29 -13.60 10.86
CA ALA A 41 -16.04 -14.43 9.67
C ALA A 41 -15.81 -15.91 10.03
N GLU A 42 -15.15 -16.20 11.15
CA GLU A 42 -14.97 -17.57 11.67
C GLU A 42 -16.30 -18.18 12.10
N GLU A 43 -17.12 -17.43 12.84
CA GLU A 43 -18.45 -17.87 13.28
C GLU A 43 -19.42 -18.13 12.12
N ALA A 44 -19.32 -17.32 11.06
CA ALA A 44 -20.10 -17.51 9.84
C ALA A 44 -19.53 -18.60 8.91
N GLY A 45 -18.43 -19.26 9.27
CA GLY A 45 -17.81 -20.32 8.47
C GLY A 45 -17.24 -19.83 7.13
N LEU A 46 -16.82 -18.56 7.04
CA LEU A 46 -16.32 -18.00 5.78
C LEU A 46 -14.91 -18.56 5.47
N PRO A 47 -14.66 -19.05 4.23
CA PRO A 47 -13.35 -19.59 3.86
C PRO A 47 -12.23 -18.54 3.91
N THR A 48 -12.57 -17.25 3.91
CA THR A 48 -11.63 -16.14 4.01
C THR A 48 -11.27 -15.74 5.43
N ALA A 49 -11.86 -16.35 6.46
CA ALA A 49 -11.68 -15.97 7.86
C ALA A 49 -10.21 -15.92 8.30
N ALA A 50 -9.43 -16.94 7.92
CA ALA A 50 -8.01 -17.05 8.21
C ALA A 50 -7.09 -16.42 7.13
N LYS A 51 -7.64 -15.89 6.04
CA LYS A 51 -6.83 -15.34 4.94
C LYS A 51 -6.03 -14.11 5.43
N LYS A 52 -4.75 -14.04 5.04
CA LYS A 52 -3.92 -12.86 5.30
C LYS A 52 -4.46 -11.65 4.53
N ASP A 53 -4.31 -10.47 5.12
CA ASP A 53 -4.65 -9.22 4.44
C ASP A 53 -3.73 -9.04 3.22
N SER A 54 -4.26 -8.55 2.11
CA SER A 54 -3.46 -8.24 0.93
C SER A 54 -2.43 -7.15 1.24
N THR A 55 -1.19 -7.36 0.78
CA THR A 55 -0.11 -6.38 0.86
C THR A 55 0.31 -5.93 -0.53
N GLY A 56 0.84 -4.71 -0.67
CA GLY A 56 1.25 -4.15 -1.96
C GLY A 56 0.10 -3.51 -2.73
N ILE A 57 0.33 -3.25 -4.03
CA ILE A 57 -0.65 -2.60 -4.90
C ILE A 57 -1.68 -3.64 -5.38
N CYS A 58 -2.97 -3.34 -5.21
CA CYS A 58 -4.11 -4.26 -5.36
C CYS A 58 -4.08 -5.15 -6.62
N PHE A 59 -3.57 -4.64 -7.75
CA PHE A 59 -3.60 -5.34 -9.04
C PHE A 59 -2.25 -5.92 -9.49
N ILE A 60 -1.17 -5.65 -8.77
CA ILE A 60 0.17 -6.16 -9.10
C ILE A 60 0.40 -7.54 -8.47
N GLY A 61 -0.23 -7.78 -7.31
CA GLY A 61 0.01 -8.97 -6.50
C GLY A 61 1.37 -8.94 -5.80
N GLU A 62 1.74 -10.06 -5.19
CA GLU A 62 3.05 -10.23 -4.52
C GLU A 62 4.13 -10.53 -5.57
N ARG A 63 4.73 -9.49 -6.13
CA ARG A 63 5.89 -9.60 -7.03
C ARG A 63 6.98 -8.61 -6.63
N PRO A 64 8.26 -8.88 -6.97
CA PRO A 64 9.32 -7.88 -6.81
C PRO A 64 8.96 -6.59 -7.55
N PHE A 65 8.68 -5.53 -6.79
CA PHE A 65 8.16 -4.26 -7.32
C PHE A 65 9.08 -3.65 -8.38
N ARG A 66 10.41 -3.77 -8.18
CA ARG A 66 11.44 -3.33 -9.12
C ARG A 66 11.32 -4.03 -10.48
N GLU A 67 11.23 -5.36 -10.48
CA GLU A 67 11.08 -6.14 -11.72
C GLU A 67 9.75 -5.86 -12.43
N PHE A 68 8.68 -5.59 -11.66
CA PHE A 68 7.42 -5.17 -12.24
C PHE A 68 7.56 -3.84 -12.99
N LEU A 69 8.16 -2.83 -12.36
CA LEU A 69 8.33 -1.50 -12.96
C LEU A 69 9.24 -1.50 -14.19
N GLN A 70 10.30 -2.33 -14.20
CA GLN A 70 11.22 -2.45 -15.34
C GLN A 70 10.55 -2.90 -16.65
N ARG A 71 9.36 -3.51 -16.58
CA ARG A 71 8.58 -3.89 -17.78
C ARG A 71 7.93 -2.70 -18.47
N TYR A 72 7.78 -1.58 -17.76
CA TYR A 72 7.03 -0.41 -18.22
C TYR A 72 7.87 0.87 -18.26
N LEU A 73 8.95 0.93 -17.47
CA LEU A 73 9.82 2.10 -17.38
C LEU A 73 11.26 1.72 -17.75
N PRO A 74 11.94 2.55 -18.58
CA PRO A 74 13.34 2.31 -18.90
C PRO A 74 14.22 2.49 -17.67
N THR A 75 15.34 1.79 -17.64
CA THR A 75 16.42 2.06 -16.67
C THR A 75 17.34 3.14 -17.25
N SER A 76 17.58 4.19 -16.47
CA SER A 76 18.56 5.22 -16.78
C SER A 76 19.51 5.32 -15.60
N PRO A 77 20.64 4.59 -15.63
CA PRO A 77 21.57 4.58 -14.53
C PRO A 77 22.21 5.96 -14.29
N GLY A 78 22.66 6.21 -13.06
CA GLY A 78 23.22 7.50 -12.67
C GLY A 78 23.90 7.45 -11.31
N GLN A 79 24.67 8.48 -10.98
CA GLN A 79 25.46 8.51 -9.74
C GLN A 79 24.57 8.68 -8.51
N MET A 80 24.85 7.90 -7.47
CA MET A 80 24.39 8.19 -6.11
C MET A 80 25.40 9.09 -5.43
N VAL A 81 24.93 10.22 -4.92
CA VAL A 81 25.78 11.27 -4.36
C VAL A 81 25.28 11.63 -2.96
N THR A 82 26.21 11.80 -2.02
CA THR A 82 25.90 12.30 -0.68
C THR A 82 25.58 13.79 -0.71
N PRO A 83 24.96 14.36 0.35
CA PRO A 83 24.72 15.80 0.43
C PRO A 83 25.99 16.67 0.30
N ASP A 84 27.15 16.14 0.69
CA ASP A 84 28.47 16.77 0.55
C ASP A 84 29.12 16.60 -0.84
N GLY A 85 28.43 15.97 -1.80
CA GLY A 85 28.89 15.84 -3.19
C GLY A 85 29.77 14.61 -3.46
N LYS A 86 29.98 13.73 -2.48
CA LYS A 86 30.75 12.50 -2.68
C LYS A 86 29.92 11.44 -3.41
N VAL A 87 30.46 10.92 -4.50
CA VAL A 87 29.87 9.76 -5.20
C VAL A 87 30.06 8.50 -4.34
N VAL A 88 28.97 7.78 -4.08
CA VAL A 88 28.93 6.58 -3.22
C VAL A 88 28.43 5.33 -3.94
N GLY A 89 28.00 5.45 -5.20
CA GLY A 89 27.56 4.33 -6.00
C GLY A 89 26.82 4.76 -7.25
N GLU A 90 26.09 3.80 -7.83
CA GLU A 90 25.27 4.01 -9.02
C GLU A 90 23.86 3.46 -8.77
N HIS A 91 22.85 4.23 -9.15
CA HIS A 91 21.45 3.81 -9.13
C HIS A 91 21.04 3.29 -10.51
N ILE A 92 20.07 2.40 -10.57
CA ILE A 92 19.55 1.85 -11.85
C ILE A 92 18.48 2.74 -12.51
N GLY A 93 18.07 3.81 -11.83
CA GLY A 93 17.06 4.77 -12.28
C GLY A 93 16.29 5.37 -11.10
N LEU A 94 16.00 6.65 -11.15
CA LEU A 94 15.42 7.38 -10.01
C LEU A 94 14.03 6.86 -9.58
N MET A 95 13.25 6.31 -10.52
CA MET A 95 11.91 5.77 -10.28
C MET A 95 11.88 4.55 -9.34
N TYR A 96 13.03 3.92 -9.07
CA TYR A 96 13.12 2.72 -8.22
C TYR A 96 13.45 3.02 -6.74
N TYR A 97 13.45 4.31 -6.37
CA TYR A 97 13.82 4.76 -5.04
C TYR A 97 12.79 5.76 -4.51
N THR A 98 12.63 5.81 -3.19
CA THR A 98 11.83 6.82 -2.50
C THR A 98 12.63 7.48 -1.38
N LEU A 99 12.25 8.70 -1.01
CA LEU A 99 12.91 9.42 0.07
C LEU A 99 12.77 8.65 1.38
N GLY A 100 13.88 8.50 2.12
CA GLY A 100 13.93 7.72 3.37
C GLY A 100 14.09 6.20 3.18
N GLN A 101 14.24 5.72 1.95
CA GLN A 101 14.52 4.30 1.68
C GLN A 101 15.91 3.90 2.20
N ARG A 102 15.96 2.90 3.10
CA ARG A 102 17.21 2.33 3.64
C ARG A 102 17.72 1.12 2.87
N LYS A 103 16.81 0.33 2.28
CA LYS A 103 17.14 -0.89 1.54
C LYS A 103 16.79 -0.71 0.08
N GLY A 104 17.76 -0.88 -0.81
CA GLY A 104 17.59 -0.94 -2.27
C GLY A 104 18.78 -0.42 -3.03
#